data_AF-A0A953LPS4-F1
#
_entry.id   AF-A0A953LPS4-F1
#
_cell.length_a   1.000
_cell.length_b   1.000
_cell.length_c   1.000
_cell.angle_alpha   90.00
_cell.angle_beta   90.00
_cell.angle_gamma   90.00
#
_symmetry.space_group_name_H-M   'P 1'
#
loop_
_entity.id
_entity.type
_entity.pdbx_description
1 polymer ?
#
loop_
_entity_poly.entity_id
_entity_poly.type
_entity_poly.pdbx_seq_one_letter_code
_entity_poly.pdbx_strand_id
1 'polypeptide(L)'
;YGSTETCPIAVYLKAADAERKLGSTGKVAAHCRMRIVDALDRDVAAGATGEILIQGPNVMSGYWRNPQASAEALRGGWFHSGDMGHLDAEGYLTVDGRKKEMIISGGENIYPAEIENVLLDCPDIAEASVVGRPDPRWGEIVVAVVAPKEGRRLETEQVLRLFEGRIARYKHPKEIVFVGQLPKTALGKIRKEDVRQMVARETTA
;
A
#
# COMPACT_ATOMS: atom_id res chain seq x y z
N TYR A 1 -3.36 -6.69 11.90
CA TYR A 1 -3.99 -5.69 11.02
C TYR A 1 -5.34 -5.29 11.61
N GLY A 2 -5.64 -4.01 11.48
CA GLY A 2 -6.90 -3.42 11.88
C GLY A 2 -6.75 -1.90 11.91
N SER A 3 -7.83 -1.24 12.30
CA SER A 3 -7.94 0.21 12.40
C SER A 3 -8.80 0.59 13.60
N THR A 4 -8.90 1.91 13.87
CA THR A 4 -9.81 2.46 14.89
C THR A 4 -11.23 1.94 14.71
N GLU A 5 -11.69 1.84 13.47
CA GLU A 5 -13.03 1.36 13.10
C GLU A 5 -13.26 -0.13 13.38
N THR A 6 -12.23 -0.89 13.77
CA THR A 6 -12.31 -2.34 14.06
C THR A 6 -11.94 -2.69 15.52
N CYS A 7 -11.75 -1.69 16.38
CA CYS A 7 -11.59 -1.84 17.83
C CYS A 7 -10.63 -2.96 18.33
N PRO A 8 -9.30 -2.88 18.11
CA PRO A 8 -8.55 -2.37 16.96
C PRO A 8 -8.04 -3.52 16.05
N ILE A 9 -8.42 -4.77 16.34
CA ILE A 9 -7.85 -5.97 15.70
C ILE A 9 -8.92 -6.60 14.80
N ALA A 10 -8.61 -6.70 13.51
CA ALA A 10 -9.43 -7.42 12.54
C ALA A 10 -8.77 -8.72 12.06
N VAL A 11 -7.44 -8.76 12.04
CA VAL A 11 -6.63 -9.88 11.56
C VAL A 11 -5.37 -9.97 12.42
N TYR A 12 -4.95 -11.17 12.80
CA TYR A 12 -3.71 -11.38 13.53
C TYR A 12 -2.99 -12.66 13.11
N LEU A 13 -1.66 -12.64 13.19
CA LEU A 13 -0.81 -13.80 12.97
C LEU A 13 -0.58 -14.50 14.31
N LYS A 14 -0.86 -15.81 14.35
CA LYS A 14 -0.58 -16.64 15.53
C LYS A 14 0.92 -16.90 15.62
N ALA A 15 1.46 -16.97 16.84
CA ALA A 15 2.89 -17.23 17.06
C ALA A 15 3.38 -18.51 16.35
N ALA A 16 2.56 -19.56 16.32
CA ALA A 16 2.87 -20.82 15.65
C ALA A 16 3.07 -20.69 14.12
N ASP A 17 2.55 -19.64 13.49
CA ASP A 17 2.68 -19.38 12.05
C ASP A 17 3.69 -18.27 11.73
N ALA A 18 4.29 -17.64 12.74
CA ALA A 18 5.09 -16.41 12.56
C ALA A 18 6.27 -16.60 11.58
N GLU A 19 7.00 -17.70 11.71
CA GLU A 19 8.13 -18.02 10.83
C GLU A 19 7.65 -18.49 9.44
N ARG A 20 6.65 -19.36 9.41
CA ARG A 20 6.14 -19.98 8.17
C ARG A 20 5.44 -18.98 7.25
N LYS A 21 4.87 -17.92 7.81
CA LYS A 21 4.07 -16.91 7.11
C LYS A 21 4.67 -15.51 7.28
N LEU A 22 6.00 -15.42 7.17
CA LEU A 22 6.72 -14.15 7.19
C LEU A 22 6.09 -13.16 6.18
N GLY A 23 5.85 -11.92 6.61
CA GLY A 23 5.21 -10.87 5.80
C GLY A 23 3.69 -10.91 5.78
N SER A 24 3.06 -12.02 6.18
CA SER A 24 1.60 -12.07 6.35
C SER A 24 1.17 -11.34 7.61
N THR A 25 -0.02 -10.74 7.56
CA THR A 25 -0.68 -10.22 8.76
C THR A 25 -1.54 -11.27 9.50
N GLY A 26 -1.66 -12.47 8.95
CA GLY A 26 -2.34 -13.59 9.60
C GLY A 26 -3.76 -13.84 9.09
N LYS A 27 -4.60 -14.39 9.96
CA LYS A 27 -6.01 -14.73 9.65
C LYS A 27 -6.98 -13.81 10.37
N VAL A 28 -8.21 -13.78 9.86
CA VAL A 28 -9.32 -13.02 10.44
C VAL A 28 -9.48 -13.34 11.93
N ALA A 29 -9.74 -12.30 12.72
CA ALA A 29 -9.89 -12.40 14.16
C ALA A 29 -11.18 -13.15 14.54
N ALA A 30 -11.23 -13.60 15.80
CA ALA A 30 -12.42 -14.27 16.33
C ALA A 30 -13.65 -13.35 16.19
N HIS A 31 -14.79 -13.95 15.84
CA HIS A 31 -16.06 -13.26 15.61
C HIS A 31 -16.05 -12.21 14.48
N CYS A 32 -14.95 -12.08 13.74
CA CYS A 32 -14.87 -11.26 12.55
C CYS A 32 -14.99 -12.14 11.29
N ARG A 33 -15.42 -11.52 10.20
CA ARG A 33 -15.40 -12.03 8.84
C ARG A 33 -14.60 -11.06 7.98
N MET A 34 -13.95 -11.60 6.97
CA MET A 34 -13.14 -10.82 6.04
C MET A 34 -13.44 -11.25 4.61
N ARG A 35 -13.50 -10.29 3.70
CA ARG A 35 -13.56 -10.50 2.25
C ARG A 35 -12.48 -9.67 1.58
N ILE A 36 -11.97 -10.16 0.45
CA ILE A 36 -11.16 -9.37 -0.48
C ILE A 36 -12.00 -9.20 -1.74
N VAL A 37 -12.29 -7.96 -2.13
CA VAL A 37 -13.24 -7.69 -3.21
C VAL A 37 -12.70 -6.77 -4.29
N ASP A 38 -13.23 -6.90 -5.49
CA ASP A 38 -12.98 -5.98 -6.60
C ASP A 38 -13.77 -4.67 -6.47
N ALA A 39 -13.66 -3.79 -7.47
CA ALA A 39 -14.36 -2.51 -7.50
C ALA A 39 -15.90 -2.62 -7.59
N LEU A 40 -16.44 -3.81 -7.87
CA LEU A 40 -17.87 -4.11 -7.93
C LEU A 40 -18.34 -4.90 -6.70
N ASP A 41 -17.54 -4.90 -5.61
CA ASP A 41 -17.77 -5.62 -4.35
C ASP A 41 -17.93 -7.15 -4.53
N ARG A 42 -17.32 -7.73 -5.58
CA ARG A 42 -17.28 -9.18 -5.84
C ARG A 42 -16.02 -9.79 -5.27
N ASP A 43 -16.14 -10.98 -4.67
CA ASP A 43 -14.99 -11.69 -4.11
C ASP A 43 -13.97 -12.03 -5.20
N VAL A 44 -12.70 -11.74 -4.93
CA VAL A 44 -11.59 -12.11 -5.82
C VAL A 44 -11.00 -13.46 -5.42
N ALA A 45 -10.33 -14.11 -6.37
CA ALA A 45 -9.65 -15.39 -6.12
C ALA A 45 -8.43 -15.19 -5.19
N ALA A 46 -7.97 -16.28 -4.55
CA ALA A 46 -6.72 -16.27 -3.80
C ALA A 46 -5.56 -15.80 -4.68
N GLY A 47 -4.67 -14.99 -4.12
CA GLY A 47 -3.56 -14.32 -4.79
C GLY A 47 -3.94 -13.05 -5.56
N ALA A 48 -5.23 -12.80 -5.83
CA ALA A 48 -5.66 -11.55 -6.44
C ALA A 48 -5.80 -10.45 -5.38
N THR A 49 -5.28 -9.27 -5.67
CA THR A 49 -5.43 -8.09 -4.81
C THR A 49 -6.81 -7.47 -4.96
N GLY A 50 -7.43 -7.13 -3.84
CA GLY A 50 -8.69 -6.41 -3.76
C GLY A 50 -8.79 -5.61 -2.47
N GLU A 51 -9.91 -4.92 -2.27
CA GLU A 51 -10.16 -4.16 -1.04
C GLU A 51 -10.47 -5.12 0.11
N ILE A 52 -9.88 -4.86 1.29
CA ILE A 52 -10.11 -5.63 2.51
C ILE A 52 -11.40 -5.13 3.16
N LEU A 53 -12.41 -5.99 3.20
CA LEU A 53 -13.69 -5.73 3.87
C LEU A 53 -13.76 -6.52 5.16
N ILE A 54 -14.21 -5.88 6.24
CA ILE A 54 -14.35 -6.50 7.56
C ILE A 54 -15.79 -6.42 8.03
N GLN A 55 -16.30 -7.49 8.62
CA GLN A 55 -17.61 -7.52 9.27
C GLN A 55 -17.46 -8.20 10.63
N GLY A 56 -18.05 -7.64 11.68
CA GLY A 56 -18.00 -8.22 13.02
C GLY A 56 -18.61 -7.28 14.06
N PRO A 57 -18.83 -7.77 15.29
CA PRO A 57 -19.38 -6.96 16.38
C PRO A 57 -18.41 -5.88 16.87
N ASN A 58 -17.13 -5.97 16.50
CA ASN A 58 -16.08 -5.01 16.81
C ASN A 58 -16.02 -3.83 15.83
N VAL A 59 -16.75 -3.89 14.71
CA VAL A 59 -16.79 -2.82 13.72
C VAL A 59 -17.57 -1.63 14.30
N MET A 60 -17.08 -0.42 14.03
CA MET A 60 -17.72 0.83 14.44
C MET A 60 -19.19 0.91 14.00
N SER A 61 -19.98 1.73 14.69
CA SER A 61 -21.35 2.05 14.29
C SER A 61 -21.43 3.15 13.20
N GLY A 62 -20.31 3.83 12.92
CA GLY A 62 -20.23 4.93 11.95
C GLY A 62 -19.45 6.12 12.47
N TYR A 63 -19.27 7.12 11.62
CA TYR A 63 -18.59 8.36 11.91
C TYR A 63 -19.55 9.41 12.49
N TRP A 64 -19.15 10.04 13.60
CA TRP A 64 -19.96 11.05 14.29
C TRP A 64 -20.32 12.23 13.36
N ARG A 65 -21.62 12.52 13.26
CA ARG A 65 -22.19 13.61 12.41
C ARG A 65 -21.78 13.55 10.93
N ASN A 66 -21.39 12.38 10.43
CA ASN A 66 -21.06 12.18 9.02
C ASN A 66 -21.79 10.95 8.47
N PRO A 67 -23.12 11.04 8.24
CA PRO A 67 -23.92 9.91 7.77
C PRO A 67 -23.51 9.43 6.37
N GLN A 68 -23.04 10.33 5.49
CA GLN A 68 -22.58 9.97 4.15
C GLN A 68 -21.33 9.09 4.21
N ALA A 69 -20.29 9.52 4.93
CA ALA A 69 -19.08 8.71 5.09
C ALA A 69 -19.37 7.40 5.83
N SER A 70 -20.32 7.40 6.77
CA SER A 70 -20.74 6.18 7.47
C SER A 70 -21.41 5.18 6.52
N ALA A 71 -22.31 5.65 5.65
CA ALA A 71 -22.98 4.81 4.66
C ALA A 71 -21.99 4.26 3.61
N GLU A 72 -21.01 5.07 3.19
CA GLU A 72 -19.96 4.62 2.28
C GLU A 72 -19.05 3.57 2.93
N ALA A 73 -18.59 3.83 4.15
CA ALA A 73 -17.68 2.95 4.87
C ALA A 73 -18.36 1.65 5.34
N LEU A 74 -19.67 1.64 5.64
CA LEU A 74 -20.41 0.46 6.12
C LEU A 74 -21.34 -0.15 5.06
N ARG A 75 -21.08 0.14 3.78
CA ARG A 75 -21.85 -0.33 2.63
C ARG A 75 -22.05 -1.84 2.66
N GLY A 76 -23.27 -2.29 2.37
CA GLY A 76 -23.59 -3.72 2.29
C GLY A 76 -23.41 -4.49 3.60
N GLY A 77 -23.33 -3.79 4.74
CA GLY A 77 -23.07 -4.41 6.05
C GLY A 77 -21.61 -4.82 6.26
N TRP A 78 -20.70 -4.33 5.43
CA TRP A 78 -19.26 -4.53 5.53
C TRP A 78 -18.55 -3.20 5.75
N PHE A 79 -17.51 -3.22 6.59
CA PHE A 79 -16.59 -2.11 6.69
C PHE A 79 -15.58 -2.15 5.55
N HIS A 80 -15.66 -1.16 4.67
CA HIS A 80 -14.71 -0.88 3.59
C HIS A 80 -13.51 -0.12 4.14
N SER A 81 -12.41 -0.84 4.39
CA SER A 81 -11.22 -0.28 5.06
C SER A 81 -10.44 0.73 4.22
N GLY A 82 -10.62 0.69 2.89
CA GLY A 82 -9.75 1.36 1.93
C GLY A 82 -8.31 0.83 1.90
N ASP A 83 -8.02 -0.28 2.58
CA ASP A 83 -6.77 -1.03 2.45
C ASP A 83 -6.91 -2.10 1.38
N MET A 84 -5.84 -2.31 0.63
CA MET A 84 -5.74 -3.32 -0.41
C MET A 84 -4.92 -4.49 0.11
N GLY A 85 -5.29 -5.70 -0.26
CA GLY A 85 -4.56 -6.90 0.11
C GLY A 85 -5.02 -8.11 -0.68
N HIS A 86 -4.33 -9.22 -0.46
CA HIS A 86 -4.68 -10.52 -1.04
C HIS A 86 -4.60 -11.61 0.02
N LEU A 87 -5.35 -12.69 -0.22
CA LEU A 87 -5.26 -13.91 0.57
C LEU A 87 -4.42 -14.94 -0.17
N ASP A 88 -3.53 -15.63 0.55
CA ASP A 88 -2.92 -16.84 0.00
C ASP A 88 -3.92 -18.02 -0.03
N ALA A 89 -3.49 -19.15 -0.59
CA ALA A 89 -4.31 -20.36 -0.70
C ALA A 89 -4.74 -20.95 0.66
N GLU A 90 -4.06 -20.59 1.75
CA GLU A 90 -4.40 -21.02 3.11
C GLU A 90 -5.26 -19.98 3.87
N GLY A 91 -5.58 -18.84 3.24
CA GLY A 91 -6.38 -17.76 3.80
C GLY A 91 -5.62 -16.80 4.71
N TYR A 92 -4.28 -16.70 4.57
CA TYR A 92 -3.48 -15.69 5.25
C TYR A 92 -3.45 -14.40 4.44
N LEU A 93 -3.70 -13.27 5.12
CA LEU A 93 -3.75 -11.95 4.53
C LEU A 93 -2.34 -11.36 4.37
N THR A 94 -2.08 -10.76 3.22
CA THR A 94 -1.00 -9.79 3.01
C THR A 94 -1.61 -8.45 2.64
N VAL A 95 -1.13 -7.36 3.24
CA VAL A 95 -1.61 -6.00 2.95
C VAL A 95 -0.70 -5.38 1.89
N ASP A 96 -1.30 -5.02 0.76
CA ASP A 96 -0.61 -4.50 -0.43
C ASP A 96 -0.55 -2.97 -0.45
N GLY A 97 -1.33 -2.28 0.38
CA GLY A 97 -1.28 -0.82 0.54
C GLY A 97 -2.65 -0.17 0.69
N ARG A 98 -2.79 1.06 0.21
CA ARG A 98 -4.03 1.86 0.30
C ARG A 98 -4.66 2.05 -1.07
N LYS A 99 -5.99 1.88 -1.15
CA LYS A 99 -6.78 2.07 -2.37
C LYS A 99 -6.57 3.46 -2.99
N LYS A 100 -6.57 4.50 -2.14
CA LYS A 100 -6.36 5.91 -2.55
C LYS A 100 -4.93 6.25 -3.01
N GLU A 101 -3.97 5.34 -2.80
CA GLU A 101 -2.57 5.54 -3.19
C GLU A 101 -2.19 4.71 -4.42
N MET A 102 -3.11 3.87 -4.91
CA MET A 102 -2.91 3.05 -6.10
C MET A 102 -2.60 3.93 -7.30
N ILE A 103 -1.57 3.56 -8.05
CA ILE A 103 -1.15 4.19 -9.30
C ILE A 103 -1.73 3.36 -10.44
N ILE A 104 -2.36 4.02 -11.42
CA ILE A 104 -2.87 3.35 -12.62
C ILE A 104 -1.95 3.71 -13.80
N SER A 105 -1.07 2.78 -14.18
CA SER A 105 -0.12 2.98 -15.28
C SER A 105 -0.43 2.04 -16.42
N GLY A 106 -0.82 2.58 -17.57
CA GLY A 106 -1.13 1.77 -18.76
C GLY A 106 -2.31 0.81 -18.58
N GLY A 107 -3.25 1.12 -17.68
CA GLY A 107 -4.37 0.25 -17.33
C GLY A 107 -4.07 -0.79 -16.26
N GLU A 108 -2.83 -0.85 -15.77
CA GLU A 108 -2.42 -1.76 -14.69
C GLU A 108 -2.45 -1.07 -13.33
N ASN A 109 -2.95 -1.78 -12.31
CA ASN A 109 -2.94 -1.32 -10.93
C ASN A 109 -1.56 -1.59 -10.30
N ILE A 110 -0.94 -0.53 -9.79
CA ILE A 110 0.37 -0.60 -9.13
C ILE A 110 0.21 -0.05 -7.71
N TYR A 111 0.61 -0.85 -6.73
CA TYR A 111 0.53 -0.48 -5.32
C TYR A 111 1.89 0.03 -4.84
N PRO A 112 2.02 1.32 -4.45
CA PRO A 112 3.30 1.88 -4.03
C PRO A 112 4.01 1.11 -2.93
N ALA A 113 3.25 0.55 -1.97
CA ALA A 113 3.83 -0.14 -0.82
C ALA A 113 4.64 -1.39 -1.23
N GLU A 114 4.24 -2.09 -2.29
CA GLU A 114 5.00 -3.23 -2.85
C GLU A 114 6.41 -2.80 -3.28
N ILE A 115 6.50 -1.64 -3.92
CA ILE A 115 7.74 -1.05 -4.44
C ILE A 115 8.56 -0.44 -3.30
N GLU A 116 7.89 0.25 -2.37
CA GLU A 116 8.49 0.82 -1.16
C GLU A 116 9.14 -0.27 -0.31
N ASN A 117 8.50 -1.43 -0.13
CA ASN A 117 9.07 -2.55 0.61
C ASN A 117 10.36 -3.07 -0.04
N VAL A 118 10.39 -3.24 -1.37
CA VAL A 118 11.61 -3.65 -2.09
C VAL A 118 12.74 -2.64 -1.90
N LEU A 119 12.44 -1.34 -1.92
CA LEU A 119 13.41 -0.28 -1.67
C LEU A 119 13.92 -0.28 -0.23
N LEU A 120 13.03 -0.44 0.75
CA LEU A 120 13.38 -0.40 2.18
C LEU A 120 14.15 -1.64 2.65
N ASP A 121 14.12 -2.73 1.89
CA ASP A 121 15.01 -3.89 2.11
C ASP A 121 16.48 -3.60 1.73
N CYS A 122 16.74 -2.53 0.97
CA CYS A 122 18.11 -2.15 0.61
C CYS A 122 18.83 -1.50 1.80
N PRO A 123 19.98 -2.04 2.23
CA PRO A 123 20.70 -1.51 3.40
C PRO A 123 21.27 -0.11 3.18
N ASP A 124 21.37 0.38 1.95
CA ASP A 124 21.89 1.71 1.61
C ASP A 124 20.81 2.79 1.51
N ILE A 125 19.52 2.41 1.52
CA ILE A 125 18.39 3.34 1.49
C ILE A 125 17.96 3.64 2.93
N ALA A 126 17.86 4.92 3.28
CA ALA A 126 17.34 5.35 4.58
C ALA A 126 15.82 5.39 4.55
N GLU A 127 15.26 5.99 3.49
CA GLU A 127 13.84 6.19 3.31
C GLU A 127 13.49 6.16 1.83
N ALA A 128 12.29 5.70 1.51
CA ALA A 128 11.77 5.71 0.16
C ALA A 128 10.28 6.03 0.18
N SER A 129 9.80 6.70 -0.86
CA SER A 129 8.37 6.87 -1.12
C SER A 129 8.12 6.73 -2.61
N VAL A 130 7.03 6.05 -2.95
CA VAL A 130 6.62 5.83 -4.34
C VAL A 130 5.30 6.52 -4.57
N VAL A 131 5.24 7.27 -5.67
CA VAL A 131 4.07 8.08 -6.04
C VAL A 131 3.80 7.96 -7.54
N GLY A 132 2.54 8.13 -7.92
CA GLY A 132 2.12 8.30 -9.31
C GLY A 132 2.36 9.73 -9.75
N ARG A 133 2.94 9.90 -10.94
CA ARG A 133 3.01 11.19 -11.64
C ARG A 133 2.18 11.11 -12.92
N PRO A 134 1.29 12.08 -13.22
CA PRO A 134 0.54 12.11 -14.46
C PRO A 134 1.46 12.03 -15.68
N ASP A 135 1.06 11.24 -16.68
CA ASP A 135 1.81 11.04 -17.91
C ASP A 135 0.85 10.90 -19.10
N PRO A 136 1.08 11.61 -20.21
CA PRO A 136 0.16 11.63 -21.35
C PRO A 136 0.05 10.29 -22.08
N ARG A 137 1.03 9.40 -21.96
CA ARG A 137 1.04 8.08 -22.62
C ARG A 137 0.46 6.99 -21.73
N TRP A 138 0.74 7.03 -20.44
CA TRP A 138 0.42 5.95 -19.51
C TRP A 138 -0.71 6.28 -18.52
N GLY A 139 -1.24 7.51 -18.54
CA GLY A 139 -2.14 8.02 -17.51
C GLY A 139 -1.33 8.48 -16.29
N GLU A 140 -0.67 7.53 -15.63
CA GLU A 140 0.35 7.79 -14.63
C GLU A 140 1.62 6.96 -14.87
N ILE A 141 2.74 7.43 -14.34
CA ILE A 141 3.98 6.65 -14.22
C ILE A 141 4.39 6.54 -12.76
N VAL A 142 5.07 5.46 -12.44
CA VAL A 142 5.64 5.23 -11.11
C VAL A 142 6.93 6.05 -10.98
N VAL A 143 7.00 6.90 -9.96
CA VAL A 143 8.20 7.63 -9.56
C VAL A 143 8.59 7.19 -8.14
N ALA A 144 9.84 6.78 -7.96
CA ALA A 144 10.39 6.48 -6.64
C ALA A 144 11.29 7.62 -6.17
N VAL A 145 10.97 8.19 -5.02
CA VAL A 145 11.78 9.21 -4.35
C VAL A 145 12.57 8.54 -3.24
N VAL A 146 13.89 8.57 -3.35
CA VAL A 146 14.82 7.78 -2.52
C VAL A 146 15.74 8.73 -1.75
N ALA A 147 15.82 8.53 -0.44
CA ALA A 147 16.83 9.15 0.41
C ALA A 147 17.89 8.10 0.79
N PRO A 148 19.12 8.19 0.26
CA PRO A 148 20.21 7.32 0.68
C PRO A 148 20.58 7.53 2.16
N LYS A 149 21.17 6.52 2.80
CA LYS A 149 21.80 6.70 4.11
C LYS A 149 22.98 7.66 4.04
N GLU A 150 23.28 8.31 5.16
CA GLU A 150 24.42 9.22 5.27
C GLU A 150 25.72 8.55 4.82
N GLY A 151 26.49 9.25 3.98
CA GLY A 151 27.73 8.72 3.40
C GLY A 151 27.55 7.64 2.31
N ARG A 152 26.32 7.27 1.96
CA ARG A 152 26.02 6.40 0.82
C ARG A 152 25.66 7.22 -0.40
N ARG A 153 26.08 6.71 -1.56
CA ARG A 153 25.70 7.22 -2.88
C ARG A 153 25.09 6.08 -3.66
N LEU A 154 23.91 6.33 -4.20
CA LEU A 154 23.17 5.40 -5.05
C LEU A 154 22.99 6.05 -6.42
N GLU A 155 23.16 5.25 -7.45
CA GLU A 155 22.87 5.60 -8.84
C GLU A 155 21.55 4.92 -9.25
N THR A 156 20.83 5.52 -10.19
CA THR A 156 19.50 5.05 -10.65
C THR A 156 19.49 3.56 -11.00
N GLU A 157 20.52 3.09 -11.69
CA GLU A 157 20.69 1.72 -12.17
C GLU A 157 20.89 0.74 -11.01
N GLN A 158 21.53 1.17 -9.93
CA GLN A 158 21.65 0.35 -8.72
C GLN A 158 20.28 0.15 -8.06
N VAL A 159 19.46 1.21 -8.02
CA VAL A 159 18.11 1.16 -7.46
C VAL A 159 17.19 0.30 -8.34
N LEU A 160 17.23 0.48 -9.67
CA LEU A 160 16.39 -0.30 -10.59
C LEU A 160 16.70 -1.80 -10.53
N ARG A 161 17.97 -2.19 -10.37
CA ARG A 161 18.36 -3.59 -10.19
C ARG A 161 17.75 -4.25 -8.95
N LEU A 162 17.37 -3.48 -7.93
CA LEU A 162 16.72 -4.03 -6.73
C LEU A 162 15.40 -4.73 -7.05
N PHE A 163 14.72 -4.36 -8.14
CA PHE A 163 13.40 -4.90 -8.50
C PHE A 163 13.46 -6.13 -9.40
N GLU A 164 14.62 -6.41 -10.00
CA GLU A 164 14.80 -7.53 -10.94
C GLU A 164 14.54 -8.87 -10.23
N GLY A 165 13.64 -9.68 -10.83
CA GLY A 165 13.26 -10.99 -10.27
C GLY A 165 12.40 -10.94 -9.00
N ARG A 166 12.07 -9.76 -8.46
CA ARG A 166 11.25 -9.61 -7.25
C ARG A 166 9.81 -9.17 -7.54
N ILE A 167 9.65 -8.22 -8.47
CA ILE A 167 8.34 -7.71 -8.88
C ILE A 167 8.25 -7.60 -10.40
N ALA A 168 7.03 -7.65 -10.93
CA ALA A 168 6.79 -7.60 -12.36
C ALA A 168 7.31 -6.30 -12.98
N ARG A 169 7.96 -6.40 -14.15
CA ARG A 169 8.69 -5.29 -14.80
C ARG A 169 7.84 -4.05 -15.06
N TYR A 170 6.54 -4.21 -15.34
CA TYR A 170 5.65 -3.07 -15.58
C TYR A 170 5.40 -2.22 -14.32
N LYS A 171 5.66 -2.76 -13.13
CA LYS A 171 5.56 -2.05 -11.85
C LYS A 171 6.83 -1.27 -11.50
N HIS A 172 7.93 -1.49 -12.22
CA HIS A 172 9.20 -0.85 -11.90
C HIS A 172 9.07 0.68 -12.04
N PRO A 173 9.69 1.47 -11.15
CA PRO A 173 9.73 2.92 -11.31
C PRO A 173 10.28 3.31 -12.68
N LYS A 174 9.59 4.22 -13.37
CA LYS A 174 10.12 4.81 -14.61
C LYS A 174 11.14 5.90 -14.32
N GLU A 175 11.10 6.45 -13.12
CA GLU A 175 12.01 7.51 -12.66
C GLU A 175 12.39 7.29 -11.20
N ILE A 176 13.66 7.57 -10.89
CA ILE A 176 14.21 7.57 -9.54
C ILE A 176 14.70 8.99 -9.24
N VAL A 177 14.18 9.60 -8.18
CA VAL A 177 14.55 10.94 -7.73
C VAL A 177 15.28 10.80 -6.40
N PHE A 178 16.52 11.30 -6.33
CA PHE A 178 17.31 11.27 -5.11
C PHE A 178 17.14 12.56 -4.32
N VAL A 179 16.84 12.44 -3.03
CA VAL A 179 16.68 13.57 -2.11
C VAL A 179 17.51 13.36 -0.85
N GLY A 180 17.89 14.45 -0.18
CA GLY A 180 18.55 14.34 1.12
C GLY A 180 17.61 13.84 2.22
N GLN A 181 16.32 14.19 2.15
CA GLN A 181 15.30 13.76 3.09
C GLN A 181 13.90 13.87 2.46
N LEU A 182 13.00 12.96 2.82
CA LEU A 182 11.59 13.03 2.42
C LEU A 182 10.80 14.00 3.32
N PRO A 183 9.78 14.70 2.78
CA PRO A 183 8.90 15.56 3.57
C PRO A 183 8.09 14.72 4.56
N LYS A 184 8.04 15.17 5.82
CA LYS A 184 7.40 14.44 6.93
C LYS A 184 6.43 15.31 7.71
N THR A 185 5.47 14.65 8.35
CA THR A 185 4.63 15.23 9.41
C THR A 185 5.46 15.43 10.68
N ALA A 186 4.92 16.19 11.64
CA ALA A 186 5.52 16.34 12.97
C ALA A 186 5.72 14.99 13.71
N LEU A 187 4.98 13.95 13.32
CA LEU A 187 5.11 12.59 13.87
C LEU A 187 6.10 11.71 13.07
N GLY A 188 6.89 12.30 12.16
CA GLY A 188 7.90 11.59 11.38
C GLY A 188 7.37 10.76 10.21
N LYS A 189 6.04 10.72 9.98
CA LYS A 189 5.46 10.02 8.81
C LYS A 189 5.68 10.80 7.53
N ILE A 190 6.12 10.13 6.46
CA ILE A 190 6.26 10.72 5.12
C ILE A 190 4.91 11.27 4.64
N ARG A 191 4.92 12.50 4.13
CA ARG A 191 3.75 13.16 3.54
C ARG A 191 3.72 12.90 2.04
N LYS A 192 3.09 11.81 1.61
CA LYS A 192 3.01 11.44 0.17
C LYS A 192 2.46 12.56 -0.72
N GLU A 193 1.59 13.43 -0.21
CA GLU A 193 1.09 14.57 -0.97
C GLU A 193 2.19 15.59 -1.29
N ASP A 194 3.07 15.88 -0.33
CA ASP A 194 4.20 16.78 -0.55
C ASP A 194 5.20 16.13 -1.54
N VAL A 195 5.41 14.81 -1.44
CA VAL A 195 6.24 14.04 -2.38
C VAL A 195 5.70 14.13 -3.81
N ARG A 196 4.37 14.00 -4.00
CA ARG A 196 3.73 14.17 -5.31
C ARG A 196 3.98 15.56 -5.89
N GLN A 197 3.87 16.60 -5.06
CA GLN A 197 4.12 17.98 -5.49
C GLN A 197 5.59 18.20 -5.87
N MET A 198 6.54 17.55 -5.19
CA MET A 198 7.96 17.60 -5.55
C MET A 198 8.18 17.04 -6.96
N VAL A 199 7.72 15.82 -7.23
CA VAL A 199 7.96 15.15 -8.52
C VAL A 199 7.14 15.73 -9.67
N ALA A 200 6.03 16.43 -9.40
CA ALA A 200 5.25 17.13 -10.41
C ALA A 200 5.98 18.36 -10.98
N ARG A 201 6.79 19.05 -10.15
CA ARG A 201 7.51 20.28 -10.53
C ARG A 201 8.74 20.04 -11.38
N GLU A 202 9.32 18.85 -11.32
CA GLU A 202 10.51 18.47 -12.10
C GLU A 202 10.25 18.31 -13.60
N THR A 203 9.01 18.45 -14.07
CA THR A 203 8.64 18.49 -15.51
C THR A 203 9.06 19.79 -16.23
N THR A 204 9.87 20.65 -15.59
CA THR A 204 10.32 21.92 -16.18
C THR A 204 11.85 21.97 -16.20
N ALA A 205 12.46 21.27 -17.15
CA ALA A 205 13.84 21.47 -17.57
C ALA A 205 13.97 21.18 -19.08
#